data_AF-A0AAV3R9I8-F1
#
_entry.id   AF-A0AAV3R9I8-F1
#
_cell.length_a   1.000
_cell.length_b   1.000
_cell.length_c   1.000
_cell.angle_alpha   90.00
_cell.angle_beta   90.00
_cell.angle_gamma   90.00
#
_symmetry.space_group_name_H-M   'P 1'
#
loop_
_entity.id
_entity.type
_entity.pdbx_description
1 polymer ?
#
loop_
_entity_poly.entity_id
_entity_poly.type
_entity_poly.pdbx_seq_one_letter_code
_entity_poly.pdbx_strand_id
1 'polypeptide(L)'
;MTRRNKVKLELFQNMSERKVSFRKRKTGLMKKLSELSTLCDVDACAIILNPFNSSFDVWPSPPWVQSVLTKFRHMPEVEETKHMYNLETITQERIQKTREQVRKLRMENRRIEIEQIINQCMLGGSLDFKNDLNLLNDMDLVLSQNIQELNIRIKALKGENSHENTLMGS
;
A
#
# COMPACT_ATOMS: atom_id res chain seq x y z
N MET A 1 17.96 24.15 3.09
CA MET A 1 17.19 22.94 3.45
C MET A 1 17.65 21.78 2.59
N THR A 2 18.27 20.75 3.14
CA THR A 2 18.64 19.54 2.38
C THR A 2 17.37 18.78 2.01
N ARG A 3 17.11 18.61 0.71
CA ARG A 3 15.95 17.87 0.21
C ARG A 3 16.07 16.41 0.64
N ARG A 4 15.18 15.97 1.52
CA ARG A 4 15.16 14.59 2.02
C ARG A 4 14.52 13.72 0.93
N ASN A 5 15.36 13.04 0.15
CA ASN A 5 14.85 12.11 -0.86
C ASN A 5 14.08 10.97 -0.16
N LYS A 6 12.92 10.63 -0.70
CA LYS A 6 12.14 9.49 -0.24
C LYS A 6 12.96 8.21 -0.47
N VAL A 7 13.25 7.49 0.60
CA VAL A 7 14.03 6.25 0.53
C VAL A 7 13.07 5.07 0.39
N LYS A 8 13.38 4.13 -0.51
CA LYS A 8 12.65 2.85 -0.60
C LYS A 8 12.89 2.02 0.67
N LEU A 9 11.86 1.37 1.19
CA LEU A 9 11.95 0.51 2.38
C LEU A 9 12.45 -0.90 1.99
N GLU A 10 13.62 -0.95 1.39
CA GLU A 10 14.29 -2.15 0.91
C GLU A 10 15.66 -2.28 1.60
N LEU A 11 16.24 -3.48 1.55
CA LEU A 11 17.58 -3.69 2.08
C LEU A 11 18.59 -2.91 1.23
N PHE A 12 19.38 -2.05 1.88
CA PHE A 12 20.47 -1.35 1.23
C PHE A 12 21.51 -2.36 0.72
N GLN A 13 21.79 -2.33 -0.58
CA GLN A 13 22.81 -3.15 -1.23
C GLN A 13 24.22 -2.66 -0.85
N ASN A 14 24.42 -1.34 -0.80
CA ASN A 14 25.67 -0.75 -0.35
C ASN A 14 25.85 -0.93 1.16
N MET A 15 26.89 -1.68 1.55
CA MET A 15 27.22 -1.99 2.94
C MET A 15 27.50 -0.75 3.81
N SER A 16 28.21 0.24 3.26
CA SER A 16 28.56 1.47 3.97
C SER A 16 27.33 2.32 4.23
N GLU A 17 26.47 2.50 3.21
CA GLU A 17 25.19 3.18 3.37
C GLU A 17 24.27 2.45 4.35
N ARG A 18 24.24 1.11 4.29
CA ARG A 18 23.47 0.28 5.22
C ARG A 18 23.92 0.50 6.66
N LYS A 19 25.23 0.52 6.91
CA LYS A 19 25.80 0.73 8.26
C LYS A 19 25.53 2.13 8.79
N VAL A 20 25.65 3.16 7.94
CA VAL A 20 25.32 4.54 8.31
C VAL A 20 23.82 4.69 8.59
N SER A 21 22.98 4.13 7.73
CA SER A 21 21.51 4.16 7.87
C SER A 21 21.07 3.42 9.14
N PHE A 22 21.61 2.24 9.42
CA PHE A 22 21.35 1.48 10.64
C PHE A 22 21.66 2.32 11.89
N ARG A 23 22.85 2.91 11.98
CA ARG A 23 23.23 3.78 13.11
C ARG A 23 22.27 4.95 13.29
N LYS A 24 21.99 5.70 12.21
CA LYS A 24 21.08 6.85 12.25
C LYS A 24 19.65 6.46 12.64
N ARG A 25 19.11 5.39 12.07
CA ARG A 25 17.75 4.90 12.37
C ARG A 25 17.67 4.33 13.78
N LYS A 26 18.67 3.59 14.25
CA LYS A 26 18.74 3.08 15.62
C LYS A 26 18.68 4.23 16.62
N THR A 27 19.53 5.25 16.46
CA THR A 27 19.51 6.43 17.33
C THR A 27 18.17 7.17 17.28
N GLY A 28 17.61 7.34 16.08
CA GLY A 28 16.28 7.96 15.92
C GLY A 28 15.16 7.17 16.60
N LEU A 29 15.20 5.84 16.51
CA LEU A 29 14.24 4.95 17.19
C LEU A 29 14.34 5.08 18.71
N MET A 30 15.55 5.05 19.28
CA MET A 30 15.73 5.22 20.73
C MET A 30 15.23 6.57 21.22
N LYS A 31 15.47 7.64 20.45
CA LYS A 31 14.92 8.96 20.78
C LYS A 31 13.39 8.95 20.78
N LYS A 32 12.78 8.33 19.77
CA LYS A 32 11.32 8.24 19.68
C LYS A 32 10.70 7.38 20.78
N LEU A 33 11.35 6.29 21.17
CA LEU A 33 10.92 5.46 22.31
C LEU A 33 11.01 6.23 23.62
N SER A 34 12.09 6.98 23.82
CA SER A 34 12.26 7.84 24.99
C SER A 34 11.18 8.94 25.05
N GLU A 35 10.91 9.62 23.93
CA GLU A 35 9.83 10.60 23.82
C GLU A 35 8.46 9.95 24.10
N LEU A 36 8.15 8.81 23.48
CA LEU A 36 6.87 8.10 23.66
C LEU A 36 6.66 7.67 25.12
N SER A 37 7.67 7.02 25.71
CA SER A 37 7.62 6.56 27.10
C SER A 37 7.40 7.71 28.07
N THR A 38 8.07 8.86 27.84
CA THR A 38 7.94 10.05 28.70
C THR A 38 6.61 10.76 28.52
N LEU A 39 6.16 10.98 27.28
CA LEU A 39 4.98 11.79 26.99
C LEU A 39 3.67 11.05 27.27
N CYS A 40 3.67 9.73 27.11
CA CYS A 40 2.48 8.90 27.26
C CYS A 40 2.47 8.09 28.56
N ASP A 41 3.54 8.18 29.37
CA ASP A 41 3.72 7.39 30.59
C ASP A 41 3.53 5.89 30.34
N VAL A 42 4.22 5.38 29.32
CA VAL A 42 4.15 3.97 28.93
C VAL A 42 5.48 3.25 29.14
N ASP A 43 5.39 2.03 29.65
CA ASP A 43 6.51 1.10 29.74
C ASP A 43 6.92 0.64 28.33
N ALA A 44 8.03 1.16 27.83
CA ALA A 44 8.58 0.80 26.53
C ALA A 44 9.98 0.19 26.67
N CYS A 45 10.31 -0.74 25.79
CA CYS A 45 11.66 -1.28 25.69
C CYS A 45 11.99 -1.66 24.24
N ALA A 46 13.28 -1.80 23.92
CA ALA A 46 13.72 -2.27 22.60
C ALA A 46 14.90 -3.23 22.71
N ILE A 47 14.87 -4.26 21.86
CA ILE A 47 15.95 -5.23 21.66
C ILE A 47 16.28 -5.24 20.18
N ILE A 48 17.51 -4.89 19.83
CA ILE A 48 17.95 -4.77 18.43
C ILE A 48 19.19 -5.63 18.23
N LEU A 49 19.09 -6.62 17.34
CA LEU A 49 20.26 -7.33 16.83
C LEU A 49 21.05 -6.40 15.90
N ASN A 50 22.33 -6.20 16.21
CA ASN A 50 23.24 -5.48 15.36
C ASN A 50 23.86 -6.44 14.33
N PRO A 51 23.53 -6.29 13.03
CA PRO A 51 23.96 -7.25 12.00
C PRO A 51 25.45 -7.10 11.64
N PHE A 52 26.18 -6.13 12.20
CA PHE A 52 27.58 -5.86 11.85
C PHE A 52 28.59 -6.38 12.86
N ASN A 53 28.15 -6.79 14.04
CA ASN A 53 28.99 -7.32 15.11
C ASN A 53 28.29 -8.40 15.95
N SER A 54 27.10 -8.85 15.52
CA SER A 54 26.29 -9.89 16.17
C SER A 54 25.96 -9.62 17.64
N SER A 55 25.99 -8.36 18.08
CA SER A 55 25.62 -7.97 19.45
C SER A 55 24.16 -7.56 19.52
N PHE A 56 23.55 -7.68 20.71
CA PHE A 56 22.25 -7.06 20.99
C PHE A 56 22.44 -5.69 21.63
N ASP A 57 21.82 -4.68 21.03
CA ASP A 57 21.63 -3.38 21.65
C ASP A 57 20.27 -3.40 22.37
N VAL A 58 20.28 -3.12 23.68
CA VAL A 58 19.07 -3.07 24.50
C VAL A 58 18.84 -1.67 25.04
N TRP A 59 17.58 -1.27 25.15
CA TRP A 59 17.19 0.03 25.70
C TRP A 59 15.96 -0.10 26.61
N PRO A 60 15.88 0.65 27.71
CA PRO A 60 16.88 1.61 28.23
C PRO A 60 18.02 0.93 28.98
N SER A 61 17.76 -0.20 29.62
CA SER A 61 18.75 -1.03 30.31
C SER A 61 18.31 -2.49 30.34
N PRO A 62 19.23 -3.46 30.50
CA PRO A 62 18.86 -4.87 30.59
C PRO A 62 17.83 -5.17 31.71
N PRO A 63 17.96 -4.64 32.95
CA PRO A 63 16.96 -4.88 34.00
C PRO A 63 15.57 -4.34 33.65
N TRP A 64 15.49 -3.17 33.02
CA TRP A 64 14.21 -2.58 32.61
C TRP A 64 13.54 -3.43 31.53
N VAL A 65 14.29 -3.83 30.50
CA VAL A 65 13.80 -4.69 29.42
C VAL A 65 13.25 -5.99 30.02
N GLN A 66 13.98 -6.60 30.96
CA GLN A 66 13.52 -7.81 31.62
C GLN A 66 12.21 -7.59 32.39
N SER A 67 12.07 -6.45 33.08
CA SER A 67 10.83 -6.08 33.78
C SER A 67 9.65 -5.94 32.81
N VAL A 68 9.82 -5.20 31.71
CA VAL A 68 8.79 -5.01 30.68
C VAL A 68 8.41 -6.34 30.03
N LEU A 69 9.38 -7.18 29.67
CA LEU A 69 9.11 -8.50 29.10
C LEU A 69 8.39 -9.42 30.09
N THR A 70 8.73 -9.34 31.37
CA THR A 70 8.05 -10.10 32.41
C THR A 70 6.61 -9.65 32.52
N LYS A 71 6.34 -8.34 32.62
CA LYS A 71 4.97 -7.81 32.64
C LYS A 71 4.18 -8.24 31.41
N PHE A 72 4.79 -8.15 30.22
CA PHE A 72 4.17 -8.56 28.96
C PHE A 72 3.74 -10.03 28.99
N ARG A 73 4.61 -10.95 29.40
CA ARG A 73 4.32 -12.40 29.49
C ARG A 73 3.25 -12.80 30.50
N HIS A 74 2.91 -11.91 31.43
CA HIS A 74 1.86 -12.15 32.41
C HIS A 74 0.51 -11.54 31.98
N MET A 75 0.44 -10.88 30.82
CA MET A 75 -0.82 -10.39 30.27
C MET A 75 -1.63 -11.54 29.67
N PRO A 76 -2.97 -11.46 29.68
CA PRO A 76 -3.81 -12.42 28.95
C PRO A 76 -3.45 -12.44 27.45
N GLU A 77 -3.44 -13.62 26.83
CA GLU A 77 -3.04 -13.82 25.42
C GLU A 77 -3.77 -12.91 24.41
N VAL A 78 -5.04 -12.59 24.71
CA VAL A 78 -5.85 -11.65 23.91
C VAL A 78 -5.26 -10.23 23.95
N GLU A 79 -4.75 -9.79 25.10
CA GLU A 79 -4.10 -8.48 25.25
C GLU A 79 -2.66 -8.48 24.69
N GLU A 80 -1.95 -9.60 24.79
CA GLU A 80 -0.60 -9.77 24.20
C GLU A 80 -0.61 -9.60 22.67
N THR A 81 -1.64 -10.13 22.00
CA THR A 81 -1.70 -10.22 20.53
C THR A 81 -2.50 -9.10 19.87
N LYS A 82 -3.43 -8.45 20.59
CA LYS A 82 -4.36 -7.44 20.04
C LYS A 82 -3.70 -6.32 19.23
N HIS A 83 -2.51 -5.91 19.65
CA HIS A 83 -1.75 -4.84 19.00
C HIS A 83 -0.36 -5.28 18.56
N MET A 84 -0.10 -6.58 18.50
CA MET A 84 1.17 -7.11 18.03
C MET A 84 1.29 -6.90 16.53
N TYR A 85 2.16 -5.98 16.13
CA TYR A 85 2.48 -5.73 14.73
C TYR A 85 3.73 -6.52 14.35
N ASN A 86 3.54 -7.77 13.92
CA ASN A 86 4.63 -8.69 13.65
C ASN A 86 5.13 -8.60 12.19
N LEU A 87 6.30 -9.19 11.93
CA LEU A 87 6.92 -9.20 10.60
C LEU A 87 6.07 -9.94 9.57
N GLU A 88 5.32 -10.97 10.00
CA GLU A 88 4.46 -11.75 9.12
C GLU A 88 3.32 -10.88 8.57
N THR A 89 2.58 -10.16 9.42
CA THR A 89 1.52 -9.24 9.04
C THR A 89 2.05 -8.17 8.08
N ILE A 90 3.18 -7.54 8.39
CA ILE A 90 3.83 -6.56 7.49
C ILE A 90 4.16 -7.18 6.14
N THR A 91 4.65 -8.42 6.14
CA THR A 91 5.04 -9.12 4.92
C THR A 91 3.80 -9.47 4.09
N GLN A 92 2.73 -9.95 4.72
CA GLN A 92 1.45 -10.25 4.08
C GLN A 92 0.82 -9.00 3.46
N GLU A 93 0.79 -7.88 4.18
CA GLU A 93 0.30 -6.59 3.66
C GLU A 93 1.09 -6.13 2.42
N ARG A 94 2.43 -6.28 2.46
CA ARG A 94 3.29 -5.96 1.31
C ARG A 94 3.00 -6.87 0.12
N ILE A 95 2.89 -8.17 0.36
CA ILE A 95 2.53 -9.15 -0.68
C ILE A 95 1.20 -8.80 -1.30
N GLN A 96 0.18 -8.49 -0.50
CA GLN A 96 -1.14 -8.10 -0.98
C GLN A 96 -1.08 -6.83 -1.82
N LYS A 97 -0.33 -5.82 -1.37
CA LYS A 97 -0.14 -4.57 -2.13
C LYS A 97 0.54 -4.81 -3.48
N THR A 98 1.58 -5.63 -3.50
CA THR A 98 2.26 -6.01 -4.75
C THR A 98 1.35 -6.82 -5.66
N ARG A 99 0.57 -7.78 -5.12
CA ARG A 99 -0.43 -8.54 -5.87
C ARG A 99 -1.47 -7.63 -6.51
N GLU A 100 -1.94 -6.63 -5.78
CA GLU A 100 -2.90 -5.64 -6.29
C GLU A 100 -2.31 -4.79 -7.43
N GLN A 101 -1.05 -4.38 -7.30
CA GLN A 101 -0.35 -3.68 -8.39
C GLN A 101 -0.23 -4.56 -9.64
N VAL A 102 0.14 -5.83 -9.48
CA VAL A 102 0.20 -6.81 -10.58
C VAL A 102 -1.19 -7.02 -11.20
N ARG A 103 -2.24 -7.13 -10.39
CA ARG A 103 -3.62 -7.26 -10.86
C ARG A 103 -4.03 -6.08 -11.73
N LYS A 104 -3.76 -4.85 -11.28
CA LYS A 104 -4.03 -3.62 -12.05
C LYS A 104 -3.29 -3.59 -13.38
N LEU A 105 -2.00 -3.91 -13.39
CA LEU A 105 -1.21 -3.97 -14.62
C LEU A 105 -1.73 -5.05 -15.58
N ARG A 106 -2.15 -6.21 -15.07
CA ARG A 106 -2.75 -7.27 -15.90
C ARG A 106 -4.09 -6.83 -16.51
N MET A 107 -4.94 -6.18 -15.74
CA MET A 107 -6.20 -5.64 -16.25
C MET A 107 -5.95 -4.59 -17.34
N GLU A 108 -5.00 -3.69 -17.13
CA GLU A 108 -4.66 -2.67 -18.12
C GLU A 108 -4.09 -3.28 -19.40
N ASN A 109 -3.17 -4.24 -19.29
CA ASN A 109 -2.65 -4.95 -20.45
C ASN A 109 -3.77 -5.66 -21.23
N ARG A 110 -4.71 -6.29 -20.51
CA ARG A 110 -5.83 -6.99 -21.14
C ARG A 110 -6.83 -6.04 -21.80
N ARG A 111 -7.06 -4.88 -21.18
CA ARG A 111 -7.86 -3.79 -21.76
C ARG A 111 -7.26 -3.33 -23.08
N ILE A 112 -5.95 -3.09 -23.11
CA ILE A 112 -5.22 -2.68 -24.33
C ILE A 112 -5.31 -3.76 -25.42
N GLU A 113 -5.12 -5.03 -25.07
CA GLU A 113 -5.24 -6.15 -26.00
C GLU A 113 -6.64 -6.23 -26.62
N ILE A 114 -7.69 -6.08 -25.80
CA ILE A 114 -9.08 -6.07 -26.28
C ILE A 114 -9.37 -4.86 -27.17
N GLU A 115 -8.90 -3.67 -26.81
CA GLU A 115 -9.05 -2.48 -27.65
C GLU A 115 -8.39 -2.69 -29.02
N GLN A 116 -7.21 -3.32 -29.06
CA GLN A 116 -6.55 -3.65 -30.32
C GLN A 116 -7.38 -4.62 -31.17
N ILE A 117 -7.94 -5.66 -30.55
CA ILE A 117 -8.79 -6.63 -31.23
C ILE A 117 -10.04 -5.94 -31.78
N ILE A 118 -10.76 -5.17 -30.96
CA ILE A 118 -11.97 -4.44 -31.38
C ILE A 118 -11.65 -3.50 -32.56
N ASN A 119 -10.55 -2.75 -32.48
CA ASN A 119 -10.14 -1.86 -33.57
C ASN A 119 -9.87 -2.64 -34.87
N GLN A 120 -9.23 -3.81 -34.80
CA GLN A 120 -9.05 -4.67 -35.97
C GLN A 120 -10.38 -5.17 -36.55
N CYS A 121 -11.35 -5.55 -35.71
CA CYS A 121 -12.69 -5.94 -36.16
C CYS A 121 -13.39 -4.81 -36.92
N MET A 122 -13.33 -3.59 -36.38
CA MET A 122 -13.98 -2.42 -36.96
C MET A 122 -13.40 -2.06 -38.34
N LEU A 123 -12.14 -2.43 -38.60
CA LEU A 123 -11.47 -2.26 -39.90
C LEU A 123 -11.74 -3.41 -40.89
N GLY A 124 -12.63 -4.35 -40.56
CA GLY A 124 -13.02 -5.46 -41.44
C GLY A 124 -12.15 -6.71 -41.30
N GLY A 125 -11.33 -6.83 -40.25
CA GLY A 125 -10.57 -8.04 -39.94
C GLY A 125 -11.46 -9.19 -39.49
N SER A 126 -11.14 -10.43 -39.91
CA SER A 126 -11.80 -11.65 -39.46
C SER A 126 -11.27 -12.08 -38.08
N LEU A 127 -12.16 -12.57 -37.21
CA LEU A 127 -11.85 -13.04 -35.86
C LEU A 127 -11.83 -14.56 -35.80
N ASP A 128 -10.70 -15.15 -35.38
CA ASP A 128 -10.63 -16.58 -35.05
C ASP A 128 -10.81 -16.78 -33.54
N PHE A 129 -12.07 -16.74 -33.07
CA PHE A 129 -12.44 -16.99 -31.67
C PHE A 129 -12.52 -18.48 -31.37
N LYS A 130 -11.46 -19.25 -31.62
CA LYS A 130 -11.44 -20.66 -31.22
C LYS A 130 -11.33 -20.78 -29.68
N ASN A 131 -12.48 -20.66 -29.02
CA ASN A 131 -12.80 -21.07 -27.65
C ASN A 131 -12.06 -20.38 -26.49
N ASP A 132 -11.87 -19.06 -26.51
CA ASP A 132 -11.46 -18.34 -25.30
C ASP A 132 -12.64 -17.60 -24.64
N LEU A 133 -13.44 -18.33 -23.89
CA LEU A 133 -14.54 -17.80 -23.06
C LEU A 133 -14.08 -16.68 -22.12
N ASN A 134 -12.81 -16.67 -21.72
CA ASN A 134 -12.28 -15.59 -20.89
C ASN A 134 -12.17 -14.28 -21.67
N LEU A 135 -11.76 -14.33 -22.95
CA LEU A 135 -11.70 -13.15 -23.81
C LEU A 135 -13.08 -12.53 -24.00
N LEU A 136 -14.12 -13.35 -24.20
CA LEU A 136 -15.49 -12.86 -24.36
C LEU A 136 -16.02 -12.18 -23.09
N ASN A 137 -15.75 -12.77 -21.92
CA ASN A 137 -16.12 -12.17 -20.63
C ASN A 137 -15.38 -10.85 -20.37
N ASP A 138 -14.10 -10.77 -20.74
CA ASP A 138 -13.32 -9.53 -20.57
C ASP A 138 -13.77 -8.45 -21.56
N MET A 139 -14.18 -8.82 -22.78
CA MET A 139 -14.78 -7.90 -23.74
C MET A 139 -16.10 -7.33 -23.22
N ASP A 140 -16.97 -8.17 -22.68
CA ASP A 140 -18.23 -7.76 -22.06
C ASP A 140 -17.99 -6.77 -20.90
N LEU A 141 -16.99 -7.04 -20.07
CA LEU A 141 -16.58 -6.14 -18.98
C LEU A 141 -16.14 -4.77 -19.49
N VAL A 142 -15.24 -4.72 -20.49
CA VAL A 142 -14.73 -3.45 -21.05
C VAL A 142 -15.83 -2.66 -21.74
N LEU A 143 -16.67 -3.33 -22.55
CA LEU A 143 -17.80 -2.69 -23.23
C LEU A 143 -18.81 -2.13 -22.23
N SER A 144 -19.13 -2.89 -21.18
CA SER A 144 -20.02 -2.45 -20.10
C SER A 144 -19.47 -1.20 -19.38
N GLN A 145 -18.17 -1.16 -19.08
CA GLN A 145 -17.52 0.01 -18.48
C GLN A 145 -17.59 1.24 -19.41
N ASN A 146 -17.27 1.06 -20.70
CA ASN A 146 -17.32 2.15 -21.67
C ASN A 146 -18.74 2.68 -21.86
N ILE A 147 -19.76 1.80 -21.92
CA ILE A 147 -21.17 2.19 -21.97
C ILE A 147 -21.56 2.98 -20.72
N GLN A 148 -21.11 2.57 -19.53
CA GLN A 148 -21.35 3.31 -18.29
C GLN A 148 -20.71 4.71 -18.33
N GLU A 149 -19.46 4.83 -18.77
CA GLU A 149 -18.77 6.12 -18.88
C GLU A 149 -19.45 7.05 -19.90
N LEU A 150 -19.84 6.52 -21.06
CA LEU A 150 -20.60 7.26 -22.07
C LEU A 150 -21.94 7.75 -21.51
N ASN A 151 -22.66 6.91 -20.76
CA ASN A 151 -23.92 7.29 -20.14
C ASN A 151 -23.75 8.40 -19.09
N ILE A 152 -22.68 8.35 -18.28
CA ILE A 152 -22.32 9.43 -17.35
C ILE A 152 -22.08 10.73 -18.11
N ARG A 153 -21.31 10.66 -19.21
CA ARG A 153 -20.98 11.84 -20.02
C ARG A 153 -22.19 12.43 -20.74
N ILE A 154 -23.08 11.58 -21.27
CA ILE A 154 -24.35 12.00 -21.86
C ILE A 154 -25.22 12.72 -20.82
N LYS A 155 -25.30 12.20 -19.59
CA LYS A 155 -26.04 12.85 -18.50
C LYS A 155 -25.46 14.22 -18.15
N ALA A 156 -24.13 14.33 -18.07
CA ALA A 156 -23.45 15.60 -17.82
C ALA A 156 -23.76 16.63 -18.92
N LEU A 157 -23.69 16.22 -20.20
CA LEU A 157 -23.98 17.10 -21.34
C LEU A 157 -25.47 17.48 -21.46
N LYS A 158 -26.39 16.64 -20.97
CA LYS A 158 -27.83 16.95 -20.91
C LYS A 158 -28.22 17.82 -19.70
N GLY A 159 -27.33 17.99 -18.73
CA GLY A 159 -27.59 18.64 -17.43
C GLY A 159 -27.28 20.14 -17.34
N GLU A 160 -26.80 20.80 -18.40
CA GLU A 160 -26.45 22.24 -18.39
C GLU A 160 -27.23 23.05 -19.46
N ASN A 161 -28.56 22.91 -19.52
CA ASN A 161 -29.42 23.79 -20.35
C ASN A 161 -30.72 24.18 -19.63
N SER A 162 -30.65 24.48 -18.33
CA SER A 162 -31.80 25.04 -17.59
C SER A 162 -31.37 26.12 -16.60
N HIS A 163 -30.82 27.22 -17.13
CA HIS A 163 -30.84 28.50 -16.43
C HIS A 163 -31.65 29.52 -17.22
N GLU A 164 -32.75 29.93 -16.57
CA GLU A 164 -33.41 31.24 -16.64
C GLU A 164 -34.11 31.63 -17.94
N ASN A 165 -35.38 31.24 -18.03
CA ASN A 165 -36.40 32.06 -18.68
C ASN A 165 -37.71 31.96 -17.89
N THR A 166 -37.76 32.55 -16.70
CA THR A 166 -39.01 32.97 -16.04
C THR A 166 -38.71 34.06 -15.00
N LEU A 167 -38.67 35.30 -15.46
CA LEU A 167 -38.85 36.49 -14.61
C LEU A 167 -39.64 37.52 -15.43
N MET A 168 -40.95 37.29 -15.55
CA MET A 168 -41.97 38.31 -15.79
C MET A 168 -43.30 37.73 -15.31
N GLY A 169 -43.82 38.25 -14.20
CA GLY A 169 -45.07 37.77 -13.61
C GLY A 169 -45.36 38.35 -12.23
N SER A 170 -45.25 39.67 -12.08
CA SER A 170 -45.94 40.48 -11.06
C SER A 170 -46.07 41.90 -11.61
#